data_AF-A0A934NZ77-F1
#
_entry.id   AF-A0A934NZ77-F1
#
_cell.length_a   1.000
_cell.length_b   1.000
_cell.length_c   1.000
_cell.angle_alpha   90.00
_cell.angle_beta   90.00
_cell.angle_gamma   90.00
#
_symmetry.space_group_name_H-M   'P 1'
#
loop_
_entity.id
_entity.type
_entity.pdbx_description
1 polymer ?
#
loop_
_entity_poly.entity_id
_entity_poly.type
_entity_poly.pdbx_seq_one_letter_code
_entity_poly.pdbx_strand_id
1 'polypeptide(L)'
;MTISLEQFKNNTLGRSYGNPGTGTYVGECVSYVRLYMEEVLGIKTAVWGHARDYYFNPQVLALFERVPVAQSQDGDVAVWTDDEGNWTGPEGHIGIKYKGGILNQNYGGSRVVSINHMFSQGFLGYLRLKGQDMNDIADREFVALATVLAMNVQPEVNQVFMNNIGNPKTQVLQNMLNYQESKSFRLRAGAYDELQARIKQLEAQLKAAGADQFEEVGTVLGQPVYRRKK
;
A
#
# COMPACT_ATOMS: atom_id res chain seq x y z
N MET A 1 -8.10 8.82 2.94
CA MET A 1 -8.01 7.36 2.72
C MET A 1 -6.80 7.16 1.83
N THR A 2 -5.81 6.36 2.24
CA THR A 2 -4.62 6.07 1.42
C THR A 2 -4.87 4.83 0.57
N ILE A 3 -4.42 4.83 -0.69
CA ILE A 3 -4.52 3.69 -1.61
C ILE A 3 -3.17 2.94 -1.70
N SER A 4 -3.17 1.69 -2.16
CA SER A 4 -1.91 0.96 -2.35
C SER A 4 -1.15 1.42 -3.60
N LEU A 5 0.15 1.09 -3.66
CA LEU A 5 1.01 1.41 -4.82
C LEU A 5 0.47 0.79 -6.13
N GLU A 6 -0.06 -0.43 -6.07
CA GLU A 6 -0.65 -1.10 -7.24
C GLU A 6 -1.92 -0.38 -7.70
N GLN A 7 -2.79 0.00 -6.77
CA GLN A 7 -3.99 0.80 -7.07
C GLN A 7 -3.60 2.16 -7.67
N PHE A 8 -2.63 2.85 -7.06
CA PHE A 8 -2.12 4.13 -7.56
C PHE A 8 -1.60 4.01 -8.99
N LYS A 9 -0.78 2.99 -9.28
CA LYS A 9 -0.30 2.73 -10.65
C LYS A 9 -1.47 2.50 -11.60
N ASN A 10 -2.43 1.66 -11.25
CA ASN A 10 -3.58 1.35 -12.13
C ASN A 10 -4.47 2.57 -12.38
N ASN A 11 -4.62 3.45 -11.39
CA ASN A 11 -5.42 4.68 -11.51
C ASN A 11 -4.75 5.74 -12.38
N THR A 12 -3.42 5.72 -12.48
CA THR A 12 -2.64 6.82 -13.05
C THR A 12 -1.94 6.52 -14.37
N LEU A 13 -1.65 5.24 -14.67
CA LEU A 13 -0.93 4.86 -15.87
C LEU A 13 -1.59 5.40 -17.15
N GLY A 14 -0.78 5.99 -18.04
CA GLY A 14 -1.23 6.53 -19.32
C GLY A 14 -1.96 7.88 -19.26
N ARG A 15 -1.98 8.55 -18.10
CA ARG A 15 -2.63 9.86 -17.90
C ARG A 15 -1.61 10.91 -17.47
N SER A 16 -1.99 12.19 -17.53
CA SER A 16 -1.16 13.30 -17.08
C SER A 16 -1.69 13.91 -15.79
N TYR A 17 -0.81 14.19 -14.83
CA TYR A 17 -1.16 14.76 -13.53
C TYR A 17 -0.36 16.03 -13.24
N GLY A 18 -1.05 17.03 -12.69
CA GLY A 18 -0.44 18.23 -12.11
C GLY A 18 -0.28 18.11 -10.60
N ASN A 19 0.26 19.16 -10.01
CA ASN A 19 0.45 19.28 -8.58
C ASN A 19 -0.88 19.01 -7.83
N PRO A 20 -0.85 18.20 -6.76
CA PRO A 20 -2.04 17.96 -5.95
C PRO A 20 -2.60 19.29 -5.40
N GLY A 21 -3.93 19.37 -5.31
CA GLY A 21 -4.68 20.55 -4.85
C GLY A 21 -4.76 21.73 -5.82
N THR A 22 -3.84 21.86 -6.80
CA THR A 22 -3.83 23.01 -7.72
C THR A 22 -3.95 22.63 -9.20
N GLY A 23 -3.56 21.42 -9.59
CA GLY A 23 -3.51 21.00 -10.98
C GLY A 23 -2.45 21.71 -11.83
N THR A 24 -1.60 22.55 -11.25
CA THR A 24 -0.51 23.26 -11.96
C THR A 24 0.61 22.30 -12.36
N TYR A 25 1.45 22.66 -13.34
CA TYR A 25 2.57 21.82 -13.79
C TYR A 25 2.14 20.41 -14.21
N VAL A 26 1.03 20.31 -14.98
CA VAL A 26 0.50 19.05 -15.50
C VAL A 26 1.55 18.36 -16.35
N GLY A 27 1.82 17.09 -16.09
CA GLY A 27 2.77 16.32 -16.89
C GLY A 27 4.21 16.40 -16.39
N GLU A 28 4.49 17.02 -15.24
CA GLU A 28 5.83 17.07 -14.65
C GLU A 28 6.11 15.91 -13.69
N CYS A 29 7.39 15.50 -13.59
CA CYS A 29 7.81 14.39 -12.72
C CYS A 29 7.50 14.64 -11.24
N VAL A 30 7.79 15.85 -10.75
CA VAL A 30 7.54 16.26 -9.35
C VAL A 30 6.04 16.27 -9.04
N SER A 31 5.20 16.77 -9.96
CA SER A 31 3.74 16.77 -9.80
C SER A 31 3.19 15.38 -9.50
N TYR A 32 3.68 14.38 -10.24
CA TYR A 32 3.23 13.00 -10.10
C TYR A 32 3.73 12.34 -8.82
N VAL A 33 5.00 12.54 -8.43
CA VAL A 33 5.53 12.00 -7.17
C VAL A 33 4.86 12.65 -5.95
N ARG A 34 4.49 13.93 -6.04
CA ARG A 34 3.70 14.57 -4.97
C ARG A 34 2.31 13.95 -4.84
N LEU A 35 1.65 13.62 -5.95
CA LEU A 35 0.38 12.90 -5.92
C LEU A 35 0.53 11.53 -5.22
N TYR A 36 1.60 10.79 -5.52
CA TYR A 36 1.93 9.54 -4.83
C TYR A 36 2.10 9.73 -3.30
N MET A 37 2.84 10.77 -2.89
CA MET A 37 3.04 11.06 -1.48
C MET A 37 1.72 11.37 -0.76
N GLU A 38 0.77 12.05 -1.41
CA GLU A 38 -0.53 12.34 -0.81
C GLU A 38 -1.46 11.12 -0.79
N GLU A 39 -1.56 10.40 -1.90
CA GLU A 39 -2.53 9.31 -2.06
C GLU A 39 -2.07 7.98 -1.46
N VAL A 40 -0.78 7.67 -1.51
CA VAL A 40 -0.25 6.40 -1.02
C VAL A 40 0.41 6.56 0.35
N LEU A 41 1.24 7.59 0.51
CA LEU A 41 1.97 7.79 1.77
C LEU A 41 1.17 8.57 2.81
N GLY A 42 0.06 9.22 2.42
CA GLY A 42 -0.77 10.01 3.32
C GLY A 42 -0.09 11.30 3.82
N ILE A 43 0.94 11.77 3.12
CA ILE A 43 1.72 12.95 3.48
C ILE A 43 1.18 14.13 2.69
N LYS A 44 0.74 15.20 3.37
CA LYS A 44 0.48 16.48 2.68
C LYS A 44 1.77 17.05 2.12
N THR A 45 1.80 17.33 0.82
CA THR A 45 3.02 17.83 0.18
C THR A 45 3.04 19.35 0.08
N ALA A 46 4.24 19.90 0.04
CA ALA A 46 4.49 21.28 -0.39
C ALA A 46 5.38 21.28 -1.64
N VAL A 47 5.65 22.47 -2.18
CA VAL A 47 6.67 22.64 -3.21
C VAL A 47 8.03 22.67 -2.51
N TRP A 48 8.86 21.66 -2.76
CA TRP A 48 10.20 21.54 -2.16
C TRP A 48 11.34 21.83 -3.14
N GLY A 49 11.01 22.38 -4.31
CA GLY A 49 11.95 22.68 -5.39
C GLY A 49 11.75 21.75 -6.59
N HIS A 50 12.82 21.63 -7.37
CA HIS A 50 12.91 20.71 -8.50
C HIS A 50 13.15 19.26 -8.03
N ALA A 51 13.17 18.32 -8.96
CA ALA A 51 13.30 16.90 -8.65
C ALA A 51 14.56 16.59 -7.84
N ARG A 52 15.72 17.12 -8.25
CA ARG A 52 16.99 16.93 -7.54
C ARG A 52 16.98 17.40 -6.09
N ASP A 53 16.20 18.45 -5.81
CA ASP A 53 16.18 19.10 -4.50
C ASP A 53 15.59 18.17 -3.45
N TYR A 54 14.70 17.24 -3.83
CA TYR A 54 14.10 16.27 -2.90
C TYR A 54 15.15 15.43 -2.16
N TYR A 55 16.30 15.15 -2.80
CA TYR A 55 17.34 14.35 -2.18
C TYR A 55 18.13 15.10 -1.10
N PHE A 56 18.14 16.44 -1.14
CA PHE A 56 18.94 17.29 -0.25
C PHE A 56 18.10 18.20 0.66
N ASN A 57 16.82 18.40 0.34
CA ASN A 57 15.96 19.33 1.04
C ASN A 57 15.70 18.87 2.48
N PRO A 58 16.04 19.67 3.51
CA PRO A 58 15.84 19.31 4.91
C PRO A 58 14.39 18.99 5.29
N GLN A 59 13.40 19.62 4.65
CA GLN A 59 11.98 19.34 4.91
C GLN A 59 11.59 17.97 4.38
N VAL A 60 12.14 17.56 3.23
CA VAL A 60 11.96 16.20 2.71
C VAL A 60 12.67 15.20 3.61
N LEU A 61 13.93 15.47 3.98
CA LEU A 61 14.72 14.58 4.84
C LEU A 61 14.24 14.52 6.29
N ALA A 62 13.35 15.43 6.71
CA ALA A 62 12.64 15.28 7.98
C ALA A 62 11.68 14.08 7.92
N LEU A 63 11.02 13.88 6.79
CA LEU A 63 10.01 12.85 6.55
C LEU A 63 10.62 11.56 5.97
N PHE A 64 11.62 11.69 5.12
CA PHE A 64 12.22 10.57 4.38
C PHE A 64 13.63 10.27 4.86
N GLU A 65 14.03 9.00 4.79
CA GLU A 65 15.40 8.56 4.90
C GLU A 65 15.97 8.19 3.52
N ARG A 66 17.28 8.33 3.36
CA ARG A 66 17.97 7.89 2.15
C ARG A 66 18.22 6.39 2.24
N VAL A 67 17.86 5.67 1.19
CA VAL A 67 17.97 4.21 1.13
C VAL A 67 19.08 3.81 0.16
N PRO A 68 20.03 2.96 0.59
CA PRO A 68 21.01 2.38 -0.32
C PRO A 68 20.33 1.56 -1.42
N VAL A 69 20.89 1.58 -2.64
CA VAL A 69 20.33 0.85 -3.80
C VAL A 69 20.07 -0.63 -3.50
N ALA A 70 20.97 -1.29 -2.78
CA ALA A 70 20.85 -2.71 -2.41
C ALA A 70 19.67 -3.01 -1.45
N GLN A 71 19.13 -1.99 -0.78
CA GLN A 71 18.00 -2.09 0.15
C GLN A 71 16.72 -1.47 -0.40
N SER A 72 16.77 -0.97 -1.64
CA SER A 72 15.63 -0.33 -2.27
C SER A 72 14.51 -1.32 -2.56
N GLN A 73 13.26 -0.86 -2.43
CA GLN A 73 12.06 -1.65 -2.62
C GLN A 73 10.99 -0.85 -3.37
N ASP A 74 9.98 -1.55 -3.89
CA ASP A 74 8.86 -0.90 -4.56
C ASP A 74 8.19 0.13 -3.65
N GLY A 75 7.92 1.31 -4.18
CA GLY A 75 7.42 2.48 -3.45
C GLY A 75 8.48 3.48 -3.00
N ASP A 76 9.76 3.10 -3.01
CA ASP A 76 10.82 4.08 -2.76
C ASP A 76 10.85 5.15 -3.86
N VAL A 77 11.05 6.40 -3.46
CA VAL A 77 11.15 7.53 -4.39
C VAL A 77 12.58 7.60 -4.93
N ALA A 78 12.73 7.37 -6.24
CA ALA A 78 13.99 7.43 -6.95
C ALA A 78 14.27 8.88 -7.39
N VAL A 79 15.47 9.40 -7.13
CA VAL A 79 15.85 10.79 -7.45
C VAL A 79 17.11 10.83 -8.31
N TRP A 80 17.07 11.70 -9.33
CA TRP A 80 18.19 12.03 -10.19
C TRP A 80 18.52 13.51 -10.10
N THR A 81 19.81 13.83 -10.16
CA THR A 81 20.34 15.18 -10.35
C THR A 81 20.42 15.53 -11.83
N ASP A 82 20.94 16.72 -12.12
CA ASP A 82 21.42 17.12 -13.44
C ASP A 82 22.51 16.16 -13.96
N ASP A 83 22.37 15.77 -15.22
CA ASP A 83 23.30 14.94 -15.98
C ASP A 83 23.50 15.63 -17.33
N GLU A 84 24.21 16.76 -17.27
CA GLU A 84 24.35 17.72 -18.36
C GLU A 84 24.78 17.02 -19.67
N GLY A 85 23.95 17.17 -20.71
CA GLY A 85 24.21 16.59 -22.03
C GLY A 85 23.75 15.14 -22.23
N ASN A 86 23.10 14.53 -21.23
CA ASN A 86 22.68 13.13 -21.26
C ASN A 86 21.16 12.97 -21.02
N TRP A 87 20.74 12.44 -19.86
CA TRP A 87 19.38 11.94 -19.62
C TRP A 87 18.50 12.87 -18.78
N THR A 88 19.08 13.74 -17.96
CA THR A 88 18.36 14.67 -17.09
C THR A 88 18.91 16.10 -17.24
N GLY A 89 18.00 17.08 -17.28
CA GLY A 89 18.35 18.50 -17.28
C GLY A 89 18.61 19.05 -15.88
N PRO A 90 18.82 20.37 -15.74
CA PRO A 90 19.19 21.02 -14.48
C PRO A 90 18.17 20.82 -13.35
N GLU A 91 16.91 20.54 -13.66
CA GLU A 91 15.84 20.24 -12.72
C GLU A 91 15.94 18.82 -12.11
N GLY A 92 16.70 17.93 -12.75
CA GLY A 92 16.78 16.51 -12.40
C GLY A 92 15.54 15.71 -12.83
N HIS A 93 15.41 14.50 -12.29
CA HIS A 93 14.22 13.65 -12.49
C HIS A 93 13.85 12.95 -11.19
N ILE A 94 12.57 12.58 -11.05
CA ILE A 94 12.07 11.88 -9.87
C ILE A 94 10.97 10.90 -10.28
N GLY A 95 10.93 9.74 -9.63
CA GLY A 95 9.96 8.70 -9.90
C GLY A 95 9.81 7.74 -8.74
N ILE A 96 9.01 6.70 -8.92
CA ILE A 96 8.72 5.70 -7.89
C ILE A 96 9.27 4.36 -8.36
N LYS A 97 10.07 3.69 -7.54
CA LYS A 97 10.54 2.34 -7.82
C LYS A 97 9.35 1.40 -7.89
N TYR A 98 9.25 0.62 -8.97
CA TYR A 98 8.13 -0.30 -9.17
C TYR A 98 8.53 -1.48 -10.05
N LYS A 99 8.55 -2.70 -9.48
CA LYS A 99 8.79 -3.98 -10.15
C LYS A 99 9.96 -3.97 -11.13
N GLY A 100 11.10 -3.42 -10.70
CA GLY A 100 12.33 -3.34 -11.50
C GLY A 100 12.38 -2.17 -12.49
N GLY A 101 11.30 -1.41 -12.63
CA GLY A 101 11.24 -0.16 -13.38
C GLY A 101 11.00 1.06 -12.48
N ILE A 102 10.76 2.19 -13.13
CA ILE A 102 10.45 3.47 -12.50
C ILE A 102 9.09 3.93 -13.03
N LEU A 103 8.10 4.00 -12.15
CA LEU A 103 6.81 4.62 -12.42
C LEU A 103 6.98 6.13 -12.28
N ASN A 104 6.88 6.86 -13.40
CA ASN A 104 7.19 8.29 -13.44
C ASN A 104 6.35 9.01 -14.50
N GLN A 105 6.57 10.32 -14.60
CA GLN A 105 6.01 11.20 -15.61
C GLN A 105 7.12 12.13 -16.10
N ASN A 106 7.02 12.63 -17.33
CA ASN A 106 8.06 13.44 -17.98
C ASN A 106 9.40 12.71 -18.20
N TYR A 107 9.36 11.39 -18.37
CA TYR A 107 10.54 10.64 -18.81
C TYR A 107 10.72 10.80 -20.32
N GLY A 108 11.89 11.28 -20.76
CA GLY A 108 12.18 11.54 -22.17
C GLY A 108 11.23 12.54 -22.83
N GLY A 109 10.65 13.47 -22.05
CA GLY A 109 9.67 14.45 -22.52
C GLY A 109 8.23 13.93 -22.61
N SER A 110 7.97 12.66 -22.29
CA SER A 110 6.62 12.10 -22.25
C SER A 110 5.84 12.63 -21.05
N ARG A 111 4.90 13.56 -21.28
CA ARG A 111 4.09 14.18 -20.23
C ARG A 111 3.01 13.27 -19.61
N VAL A 112 2.98 11.97 -19.93
CA VAL A 112 2.06 10.99 -19.36
C VAL A 112 2.79 10.03 -18.44
N VAL A 113 2.07 9.45 -17.49
CA VAL A 113 2.60 8.44 -16.57
C VAL A 113 2.95 7.17 -17.33
N SER A 114 4.19 6.72 -17.17
CA SER A 114 4.72 5.48 -17.75
C SER A 114 5.59 4.72 -16.75
N ILE A 115 5.87 3.45 -17.07
CA ILE A 115 6.89 2.67 -16.38
C ILE A 115 8.07 2.56 -17.33
N ASN A 116 9.21 3.12 -16.92
CA ASN A 116 10.42 3.13 -17.72
C ASN A 116 11.53 2.35 -17.03
N HIS A 117 12.54 1.95 -17.78
CA HIS A 117 13.73 1.33 -17.21
C HIS A 117 14.47 2.33 -16.31
N MET A 118 15.09 1.81 -15.26
CA MET A 118 16.02 2.59 -14.45
C MET A 118 17.27 2.92 -15.27
N PHE A 119 17.79 4.13 -15.13
CA PHE A 119 19.07 4.58 -15.68
C PHE A 119 19.96 5.13 -14.57
N SER A 120 21.27 4.88 -14.65
CA SER A 120 22.21 5.18 -13.56
C SER A 120 22.80 6.58 -13.64
N GLN A 121 22.84 7.19 -14.81
CA GLN A 121 23.42 8.51 -15.01
C GLN A 121 22.59 9.57 -14.29
N GLY A 122 23.25 10.43 -13.51
CA GLY A 122 22.60 11.40 -12.63
C GLY A 122 21.87 10.79 -11.42
N PHE A 123 21.86 9.47 -11.22
CA PHE A 123 21.10 8.86 -10.12
C PHE A 123 21.72 9.16 -8.75
N LEU A 124 20.95 9.79 -7.87
CA LEU A 124 21.40 10.14 -6.52
C LEU A 124 21.13 9.04 -5.50
N GLY A 125 19.99 8.37 -5.63
CA GLY A 125 19.56 7.33 -4.71
C GLY A 125 18.05 7.29 -4.52
N TYR A 126 17.65 6.55 -3.49
CA TYR A 126 16.26 6.35 -3.12
C TYR A 126 15.92 7.09 -1.82
N LEU A 127 14.68 7.51 -1.69
CA LEU A 127 14.08 8.06 -0.48
C LEU A 127 12.92 7.17 -0.03
N ARG A 128 12.88 6.82 1.25
CA ARG A 128 11.80 6.05 1.88
C ARG A 128 11.19 6.83 3.02
N LEU A 129 9.86 6.78 3.15
CA LEU A 129 9.18 7.42 4.27
C LEU A 129 9.65 6.78 5.58
N LYS A 130 10.12 7.61 6.52
CA LYS A 130 10.53 7.12 7.84
C LYS A 130 9.35 6.52 8.58
N GLY A 131 9.60 5.43 9.31
CA GLY A 131 8.57 4.76 10.10
C GLY A 131 7.55 3.98 9.26
N GLN A 132 7.71 3.93 7.94
CA GLN A 132 7.04 2.93 7.10
C GLN A 132 7.97 1.76 6.84
N ASP A 133 7.74 0.65 7.55
CA ASP A 133 7.94 -0.64 6.91
C ASP A 133 6.79 -0.80 5.92
N MET A 134 7.03 -0.86 4.61
CA MET A 134 5.96 -1.03 3.60
C MET A 134 5.19 -2.36 3.75
N ASN A 135 5.68 -3.26 4.61
CA ASN A 135 4.90 -4.40 5.12
C ASN A 135 3.63 -3.95 5.86
N ASP A 136 3.63 -2.75 6.44
CA ASP A 136 2.52 -2.17 7.19
C ASP A 136 1.36 -1.73 6.27
N ILE A 137 1.61 -1.47 4.97
CA ILE A 137 0.53 -1.23 3.98
C ILE A 137 -0.09 -2.55 3.54
N ALA A 138 0.71 -3.57 3.28
CA ALA A 138 0.21 -4.93 3.02
C ALA A 138 -0.54 -5.49 4.23
N ASP A 139 -0.10 -5.18 5.45
CA ASP A 139 -0.78 -5.52 6.70
C ASP A 139 -2.08 -4.73 6.87
N ARG A 140 -2.15 -3.46 6.43
CA ARG A 140 -3.41 -2.70 6.40
C ARG A 140 -4.42 -3.24 5.41
N GLU A 141 -3.97 -3.67 4.22
CA GLU A 141 -4.85 -4.38 3.27
C GLU A 141 -5.28 -5.73 3.84
N PHE A 142 -4.40 -6.47 4.53
CA PHE A 142 -4.73 -7.73 5.19
C PHE A 142 -5.70 -7.54 6.37
N VAL A 143 -5.51 -6.52 7.21
CA VAL A 143 -6.41 -6.17 8.32
C VAL A 143 -7.75 -5.68 7.78
N ALA A 144 -7.76 -4.88 6.71
CA ALA A 144 -9.00 -4.47 6.06
C ALA A 144 -9.74 -5.68 5.47
N LEU A 145 -9.04 -6.60 4.79
CA LEU A 145 -9.64 -7.81 4.23
C LEU A 145 -10.14 -8.75 5.34
N ALA A 146 -9.37 -8.92 6.42
CA ALA A 146 -9.73 -9.73 7.58
C ALA A 146 -10.89 -9.11 8.36
N THR A 147 -10.97 -7.79 8.43
CA THR A 147 -12.08 -7.06 9.06
C THR A 147 -13.34 -7.17 8.20
N VAL A 148 -13.25 -7.01 6.87
CA VAL A 148 -14.38 -7.22 5.96
C VAL A 148 -14.85 -8.68 5.98
N LEU A 149 -13.93 -9.65 6.03
CA LEU A 149 -14.26 -11.06 6.20
C LEU A 149 -14.94 -11.31 7.55
N ALA A 150 -14.43 -10.75 8.64
CA ALA A 150 -15.03 -10.86 9.98
C ALA A 150 -16.39 -10.17 10.09
N MET A 151 -16.61 -9.08 9.35
CA MET A 151 -17.88 -8.35 9.30
C MET A 151 -18.91 -9.02 8.38
N ASN A 152 -18.47 -9.85 7.42
CA ASN A 152 -19.34 -10.67 6.56
C ASN A 152 -19.56 -12.10 7.08
N VAL A 153 -18.95 -12.51 8.21
CA VAL A 153 -19.38 -13.70 8.94
C VAL A 153 -20.65 -13.34 9.72
N GLN A 154 -21.71 -14.08 9.45
CA GLN A 154 -23.12 -13.81 9.77
C GLN A 154 -23.41 -13.27 11.20
N PRO A 155 -24.48 -12.45 11.37
CA PRO A 155 -24.88 -11.86 12.66
C PRO A 155 -25.12 -12.86 13.80
N GLU A 156 -25.35 -14.13 13.49
CA GLU A 156 -25.66 -15.18 14.48
C GLU A 156 -24.42 -15.67 15.25
N VAL A 157 -23.21 -15.52 14.69
CA VAL A 157 -21.96 -15.78 15.44
C VAL A 157 -21.77 -14.71 16.51
N ASN A 158 -22.30 -13.50 16.31
CA ASN A 158 -22.21 -12.39 17.25
C ASN A 158 -23.02 -12.63 18.54
N GLN A 159 -24.11 -13.40 18.49
CA GLN A 159 -24.94 -13.69 19.67
C GLN A 159 -24.33 -14.77 20.58
N VAL A 160 -23.63 -15.75 19.99
CA VAL A 160 -22.82 -16.73 20.75
C VAL A 160 -21.54 -16.08 21.31
N PHE A 161 -20.99 -15.09 20.61
CA PHE A 161 -19.82 -14.31 21.04
C PHE A 161 -20.10 -13.33 22.19
N MET A 162 -21.33 -12.81 22.33
CA MET A 162 -21.70 -11.86 23.39
C MET A 162 -22.21 -12.52 24.67
N ASN A 163 -22.60 -13.80 24.63
CA ASN A 163 -23.15 -14.50 25.80
C ASN A 163 -22.12 -15.28 26.64
N ASN A 164 -20.86 -15.38 26.18
CA ASN A 164 -19.76 -16.04 26.92
C ASN A 164 -18.73 -15.03 27.46
N ILE A 165 -19.20 -13.94 28.08
CA ILE A 165 -18.35 -12.92 28.71
C ILE A 165 -17.83 -13.45 30.06
N GLY A 166 -16.82 -14.32 29.96
CA GLY A 166 -15.89 -14.75 31.01
C GLY A 166 -14.44 -14.62 30.50
N ASN A 167 -14.20 -13.48 29.85
CA ASN A 167 -13.02 -12.90 29.21
C ASN A 167 -11.77 -13.76 28.81
N PRO A 168 -11.81 -14.38 27.61
CA PRO A 168 -10.66 -14.71 26.76
C PRO A 168 -10.47 -13.70 25.60
N LYS A 169 -11.20 -12.57 25.60
CA LYS A 169 -11.15 -11.53 24.55
C LYS A 169 -9.83 -10.75 24.59
N THR A 170 -9.19 -10.66 25.75
CA THR A 170 -7.79 -10.24 25.82
C THR A 170 -6.91 -11.29 25.15
N GLN A 171 -7.16 -12.58 25.33
CA GLN A 171 -6.21 -13.63 24.94
C GLN A 171 -6.14 -13.89 23.43
N VAL A 172 -7.23 -13.77 22.66
CA VAL A 172 -7.15 -13.87 21.19
C VAL A 172 -6.54 -12.61 20.57
N LEU A 173 -6.90 -11.42 21.05
CA LEU A 173 -6.26 -10.17 20.62
C LEU A 173 -4.79 -10.09 21.06
N GLN A 174 -4.45 -10.57 22.27
CA GLN A 174 -3.07 -10.70 22.76
C GLN A 174 -2.34 -11.79 21.99
N ASN A 175 -2.96 -12.90 21.63
CA ASN A 175 -2.30 -13.92 20.82
C ASN A 175 -2.05 -13.39 19.40
N MET A 176 -2.91 -12.52 18.86
CA MET A 176 -2.69 -11.84 17.58
C MET A 176 -1.63 -10.73 17.68
N LEU A 177 -1.60 -9.94 18.76
CA LEU A 177 -0.57 -8.93 19.03
C LEU A 177 0.79 -9.58 19.34
N ASN A 178 0.84 -10.64 20.14
CA ASN A 178 2.04 -11.43 20.43
C ASN A 178 2.52 -12.18 19.17
N TYR A 179 1.61 -12.57 18.27
CA TYR A 179 1.97 -13.12 16.96
C TYR A 179 2.64 -12.05 16.08
N GLN A 180 2.17 -10.80 16.13
CA GLN A 180 2.83 -9.67 15.46
C GLN A 180 4.22 -9.36 16.05
N GLU A 181 4.40 -9.40 17.36
CA GLU A 181 5.74 -9.23 17.98
C GLU A 181 6.70 -10.35 17.57
N SER A 182 6.22 -11.59 17.45
CA SER A 182 7.04 -12.75 17.04
C SER A 182 7.45 -12.75 15.56
N LYS A 183 6.75 -11.97 14.70
CA LYS A 183 6.93 -11.95 13.24
C LYS A 183 7.61 -10.71 12.66
N SER A 184 8.12 -9.83 13.52
CA SER A 184 9.26 -8.95 13.18
C SER A 184 10.50 -9.74 12.72
N PHE A 185 10.45 -11.07 12.77
CA PHE A 185 11.48 -11.98 12.29
C PHE A 185 11.05 -12.73 11.00
N ARG A 186 11.58 -12.25 9.87
CA ARG A 186 11.81 -12.97 8.60
C ARG A 186 10.58 -13.27 7.72
N LEU A 187 10.28 -12.31 6.85
CA LEU A 187 9.62 -12.58 5.57
C LEU A 187 10.53 -13.48 4.69
N ARG A 188 10.19 -14.76 4.60
CA ARG A 188 10.57 -15.66 3.50
C ARG A 188 9.30 -16.19 2.85
N ALA A 189 9.38 -16.44 1.53
CA ALA A 189 8.30 -16.83 0.63
C ALA A 189 7.32 -17.93 1.12
N GLY A 190 7.67 -18.73 2.15
CA GLY A 190 6.75 -19.73 2.73
C GLY A 190 5.59 -19.17 3.55
N ALA A 191 5.65 -17.91 4.01
CA ALA A 191 4.58 -17.32 4.82
C ALA A 191 3.27 -17.11 4.05
N TYR A 192 3.33 -16.94 2.73
CA TYR A 192 2.16 -16.79 1.86
C TYR A 192 1.47 -18.13 1.62
N ASP A 193 2.24 -19.20 1.39
CA ASP A 193 1.70 -20.54 1.19
C ASP A 193 1.04 -21.08 2.47
N GLU A 194 1.62 -20.80 3.64
CA GLU A 194 1.00 -21.10 4.94
C GLU A 194 -0.32 -20.35 5.16
N LEU A 195 -0.39 -19.09 4.72
CA LEU A 195 -1.60 -18.28 4.81
C LEU A 195 -2.71 -18.83 3.89
N GLN A 196 -2.38 -19.18 2.65
CA GLN A 196 -3.32 -19.79 1.71
C GLN A 196 -3.83 -21.15 2.22
N ALA A 197 -2.95 -21.96 2.82
CA ALA A 197 -3.34 -23.21 3.46
C ALA A 197 -4.31 -22.97 4.63
N ARG A 198 -4.10 -21.92 5.42
CA ARG A 198 -4.94 -21.59 6.57
C ARG A 198 -6.33 -21.07 6.15
N ILE A 199 -6.40 -20.25 5.10
CA ILE A 199 -7.68 -19.80 4.51
C ILE A 199 -8.50 -21.01 4.07
N LYS A 200 -7.89 -21.92 3.31
CA LYS A 200 -8.55 -23.13 2.83
C LYS A 200 -9.01 -24.06 3.96
N GLN A 201 -8.26 -24.12 5.05
CA GLN A 201 -8.66 -24.86 6.26
C GLN A 201 -9.89 -24.23 6.93
N LEU A 202 -9.95 -22.91 7.02
CA LEU A 202 -11.09 -22.19 7.59
C LEU A 202 -12.35 -22.31 6.71
N GLU A 203 -12.21 -22.23 5.39
CA GLU A 203 -13.30 -22.50 4.45
C GLU A 203 -13.87 -23.91 4.61
N ALA A 204 -12.97 -24.92 4.76
CA ALA A 204 -13.37 -26.29 5.00
C ALA A 204 -14.07 -26.46 6.37
N GLN A 205 -13.63 -25.76 7.41
CA GLN A 205 -14.27 -25.76 8.72
C GLN A 205 -15.65 -25.08 8.70
N LEU A 206 -15.79 -23.96 7.99
CA LEU A 206 -17.09 -23.28 7.80
C LEU A 206 -18.07 -24.16 7.02
N LYS A 207 -17.59 -24.86 5.99
CA LYS A 207 -18.38 -25.83 5.25
C LYS A 207 -18.77 -27.04 6.12
N ALA A 208 -17.85 -27.57 6.92
CA ALA A 208 -18.12 -28.66 7.86
C ALA A 208 -19.09 -28.24 8.98
N ALA A 209 -19.09 -26.96 9.37
CA ALA A 209 -20.05 -26.38 10.30
C ALA A 209 -21.43 -26.13 9.68
N GLY A 210 -21.63 -26.46 8.39
CA GLY A 210 -22.92 -26.40 7.71
C GLY A 210 -23.33 -25.01 7.23
N ALA A 211 -22.38 -24.09 7.02
CA ALA A 211 -22.68 -22.74 6.51
C ALA A 211 -23.34 -22.76 5.11
N ASP A 212 -23.12 -23.81 4.31
CA ASP A 212 -23.77 -24.04 3.02
C ASP A 212 -25.25 -24.44 3.14
N GLN A 213 -25.67 -24.85 4.34
CA GLN A 213 -27.05 -25.20 4.66
C GLN A 213 -27.91 -23.99 4.97
N PHE A 214 -27.42 -22.75 4.86
CA PHE A 214 -28.21 -21.55 5.12
C PHE A 214 -28.42 -20.72 3.85
N GLU A 215 -29.62 -20.17 3.67
CA GLU A 215 -29.98 -19.23 2.59
C GLU A 215 -30.49 -17.91 3.18
N GLU A 216 -30.19 -16.80 2.51
CA GLU A 216 -30.71 -15.49 2.89
C GLU A 216 -32.20 -15.42 2.58
N VAL A 217 -33.01 -14.98 3.54
CA VAL A 217 -34.48 -14.92 3.41
C VAL A 217 -35.07 -13.52 3.52
N GLY A 218 -34.21 -12.53 3.69
CA GLY A 218 -34.60 -11.13 3.74
C GLY A 218 -33.70 -10.33 4.68
N THR A 219 -34.14 -9.13 5.02
CA THR A 219 -33.40 -8.20 5.89
C THR A 219 -34.29 -7.65 7.00
N VAL A 220 -33.78 -7.55 8.22
CA VAL A 220 -34.43 -6.88 9.36
C VAL A 220 -33.53 -5.76 9.85
N LEU A 221 -34.03 -4.52 9.90
CA LEU A 221 -33.27 -3.32 10.26
C LEU A 221 -31.96 -3.15 9.44
N GLY A 222 -32.01 -3.53 8.16
CA GLY A 222 -30.87 -3.47 7.25
C GLY A 222 -29.82 -4.56 7.45
N GLN A 223 -30.07 -5.55 8.31
CA GLN A 223 -29.21 -6.72 8.49
C GLN A 223 -29.82 -7.96 7.81
N PRO A 224 -29.04 -8.74 7.05
CA PRO A 224 -29.52 -9.96 6.39
C PRO A 224 -29.89 -11.04 7.41
N VAL A 225 -31.00 -11.72 7.15
CA VAL A 225 -31.52 -12.84 7.95
C VAL A 225 -31.39 -14.11 7.13
N TYR A 226 -30.84 -15.16 7.74
CA TYR A 226 -30.63 -16.45 7.10
C TYR A 226 -31.56 -17.51 7.70
N ARG A 227 -31.96 -18.49 6.89
CA ARG A 227 -32.63 -19.70 7.39
C ARG A 227 -31.89 -20.93 6.91
N ARG A 228 -32.04 -22.05 7.62
CA ARG A 228 -31.54 -23.34 7.14
C ARG A 228 -32.37 -23.80 5.93
N LYS A 229 -31.71 -24.09 4.82
CA LYS A 229 -32.25 -24.78 3.63
C LYS A 229 -32.79 -26.13 4.09
N LYS A 230 -34.02 -26.46 3.68
CA LYS A 230 -34.63 -27.76 3.97
C LYS A 230 -33.97 -28.87 3.15
#